data_AF-A0A9D2KU31-F1
#
_entry.id   AF-A0A9D2KU31-F1
#
_cell.length_a   1.000
_cell.length_b   1.000
_cell.length_c   1.000
_cell.angle_alpha   90.00
_cell.angle_beta   90.00
_cell.angle_gamma   90.00
#
_symmetry.space_group_name_H-M   'P 1'
#
loop_
_entity.id
_entity.type
_entity.pdbx_description
1 polymer ?
#
loop_
_entity_poly.entity_id
_entity_poly.type
_entity_poly.pdbx_seq_one_letter_code
_entity_poly.pdbx_strand_id
1 'polypeptide(L)'
;MKCLVMSLIVIVNMGINLAFATVPTNDFAYNSEPADSTGVETQYIYRKTDNGRYLRHHLKYRCTYDDAHRLLAREVLRWDANLQDYRPAYALHYTYAADATVTIECARWDAEEQAYTDLRERAVYTPDALGFTYQTYAYDDESDTWNLTCEHEVESPLLADK
;
A
#
# COMPACT_ATOMS: atom_id res chain seq x y z
N MET A 1 -11.20 2.80 10.06
CA MET A 1 -10.63 2.50 8.74
C MET A 1 -10.66 1.00 8.60
N LYS A 2 -11.40 0.47 7.63
CA LYS A 2 -11.48 -0.97 7.38
C LYS A 2 -10.60 -1.25 6.18
N CYS A 3 -9.60 -2.10 6.36
CA CYS A 3 -8.76 -2.65 5.29
C CYS A 3 -7.70 -1.70 4.73
N LEU A 4 -6.57 -1.60 5.41
CA LEU A 4 -5.29 -1.16 4.85
C LEU A 4 -4.84 -1.92 3.59
N VAL A 5 -5.54 -3.02 3.25
CA VAL A 5 -5.10 -4.01 2.27
C VAL A 5 -6.16 -4.42 1.24
N MET A 6 -7.46 -4.13 1.44
CA MET A 6 -8.47 -4.51 0.42
C MET A 6 -8.26 -3.78 -0.92
N SER A 7 -7.44 -2.73 -0.97
CA SER A 7 -7.12 -1.99 -2.19
C SER A 7 -5.89 -2.48 -2.94
N LEU A 8 -5.11 -3.40 -2.37
CA LEU A 8 -3.82 -3.84 -2.92
C LEU A 8 -3.95 -5.28 -3.42
N ILE A 9 -3.80 -5.50 -4.73
CA ILE A 9 -3.73 -6.87 -5.26
C ILE A 9 -2.33 -7.40 -4.97
N VAL A 10 -2.31 -8.56 -4.31
CA VAL A 10 -1.13 -9.39 -4.17
C VAL A 10 -1.06 -10.33 -5.37
N ILE A 11 -0.11 -10.09 -6.28
CA ILE A 11 0.14 -11.00 -7.40
C ILE A 11 1.20 -12.00 -6.97
N VAL A 12 0.84 -13.28 -6.93
CA VAL A 12 1.76 -14.38 -6.66
C VAL A 12 2.24 -14.95 -8.00
N ASN A 13 3.49 -14.67 -8.38
CA ASN A 13 4.12 -15.38 -9.50
C ASN A 13 4.57 -16.78 -9.07
N MET A 14 4.56 -17.75 -10.00
CA MET A 14 5.07 -19.11 -9.77
C MET A 14 6.55 -19.03 -9.33
N GLY A 15 6.80 -19.18 -8.02
CA GLY A 15 8.11 -18.93 -7.40
C GLY A 15 8.13 -17.85 -6.30
N ILE A 16 6.96 -17.48 -5.73
CA ILE A 16 6.71 -16.60 -4.56
C ILE A 16 7.56 -15.31 -4.55
N ASN A 17 7.41 -14.51 -5.60
CA ASN A 17 7.61 -13.06 -5.48
C ASN A 17 6.22 -12.41 -5.35
N LEU A 18 5.95 -11.81 -4.18
CA LEU A 18 4.74 -11.02 -3.95
C LEU A 18 4.95 -9.62 -4.55
N ALA A 19 4.13 -9.27 -5.53
CA ALA A 19 4.09 -7.92 -6.09
C ALA A 19 2.81 -7.20 -5.65
N PHE A 20 2.96 -5.94 -5.27
CA PHE A 20 1.88 -5.11 -4.76
C PHE A 20 1.52 -4.01 -5.77
N ALA A 21 0.39 -4.19 -6.47
CA ALA A 21 -0.05 -3.26 -7.50
C ALA A 21 -1.32 -2.51 -7.08
N THR A 22 -1.43 -1.26 -7.57
CA THR A 22 -2.69 -0.52 -7.52
C THR A 22 -3.65 -1.10 -8.57
N VAL A 23 -4.88 -1.42 -8.18
CA VAL A 23 -5.91 -1.88 -9.11
C VAL A 23 -6.40 -0.70 -9.96
N PRO A 24 -6.22 -0.72 -11.29
CA PRO A 24 -6.84 0.27 -12.14
C PRO A 24 -8.35 0.09 -12.07
N THR A 25 -9.07 1.10 -11.60
CA THR A 25 -10.53 1.11 -11.69
C THR A 25 -10.96 2.08 -12.78
N ASN A 26 -12.16 1.88 -13.32
CA ASN A 26 -12.65 2.75 -14.39
C ASN A 26 -12.88 4.20 -13.92
N ASP A 27 -12.91 4.45 -12.61
CA ASP A 27 -13.16 5.77 -12.03
C ASP A 27 -11.90 6.64 -11.93
N PHE A 28 -10.71 6.08 -12.16
CA PHE A 28 -9.44 6.79 -12.06
C PHE A 28 -8.64 6.75 -13.36
N ALA A 29 -7.78 7.75 -13.52
CA ALA A 29 -6.72 7.81 -14.51
C ALA A 29 -5.37 7.96 -13.79
N TYR A 30 -4.32 7.40 -14.40
CA TYR A 30 -3.01 7.26 -13.79
C TYR A 30 -1.95 7.84 -14.72
N ASN A 31 -1.02 8.60 -14.15
CA ASN A 31 0.16 9.08 -14.87
C ASN A 31 1.40 8.75 -14.03
N SER A 32 2.34 7.99 -14.60
CA SER A 32 3.56 7.59 -13.90
C SER A 32 4.77 8.31 -14.51
N GLU A 33 5.59 8.87 -13.64
CA GLU A 33 6.92 9.39 -13.93
C GLU A 33 7.96 8.37 -13.47
N PRO A 34 8.99 8.08 -14.29
CA PRO A 34 10.04 7.14 -13.92
C PRO A 34 10.84 7.65 -12.72
N ALA A 35 11.66 6.77 -12.15
CA ALA A 35 12.51 7.10 -11.01
C ALA A 35 13.39 8.33 -11.29
N ASP A 36 13.40 9.27 -10.35
CA ASP A 36 14.33 10.39 -10.36
C ASP A 36 15.75 9.98 -9.95
N SER A 37 16.68 10.94 -9.83
CA SER A 37 18.06 10.67 -9.41
C SER A 37 18.19 10.09 -7.99
N THR A 38 17.12 10.13 -7.19
CA THR A 38 17.06 9.55 -5.84
C THR A 38 16.44 8.15 -5.83
N GLY A 39 16.06 7.61 -7.00
CA GLY A 39 15.44 6.30 -7.12
C GLY A 39 13.94 6.29 -6.79
N VAL A 40 13.31 7.47 -6.69
CA VAL A 40 11.89 7.60 -6.35
C VAL A 40 11.06 7.68 -7.62
N GLU A 41 10.18 6.69 -7.83
CA GLU A 41 9.15 6.74 -8.87
C GLU A 41 7.93 7.54 -8.38
N THR A 42 7.33 8.34 -9.25
CA THR A 42 6.15 9.14 -8.90
C THR A 42 4.94 8.73 -9.72
N GLN A 43 3.79 8.56 -9.10
CA GLN A 43 2.53 8.32 -9.79
C GLN A 43 1.46 9.32 -9.36
N TYR A 44 0.81 9.96 -10.31
CA TYR A 44 -0.36 10.81 -10.10
C TYR A 44 -1.62 10.03 -10.39
N ILE A 45 -2.58 10.11 -9.47
CA ILE A 45 -3.90 9.52 -9.60
C ILE A 45 -4.91 10.66 -9.72
N TYR A 46 -5.74 10.56 -10.74
CA TYR A 46 -6.81 11.50 -11.02
C TYR A 46 -8.16 10.80 -10.96
N ARG A 47 -9.15 11.43 -10.34
CA ARG A 47 -10.52 10.98 -10.40
C ARG A 47 -11.20 11.51 -11.66
N LYS A 48 -11.86 10.64 -12.41
CA LYS A 48 -12.70 11.05 -13.54
C LYS A 48 -13.98 11.69 -13.00
N THR A 49 -14.43 12.75 -13.66
CA THR A 49 -15.77 13.30 -13.40
C THR A 49 -16.86 12.33 -13.87
N ASP A 50 -18.08 12.46 -13.36
CA ASP A 50 -19.19 11.52 -13.69
C ASP A 50 -19.49 11.41 -15.19
N ASN A 51 -19.22 12.47 -15.95
CA ASN A 51 -19.35 12.49 -17.41
C ASN A 51 -18.09 12.01 -18.16
N GLY A 52 -17.05 11.57 -17.45
CA GLY A 52 -15.77 11.09 -17.98
C GLY A 52 -14.92 12.13 -18.69
N ARG A 53 -15.35 13.40 -18.76
CA ARG A 53 -14.74 14.42 -19.63
C ARG A 53 -13.54 15.13 -18.99
N TYR A 54 -13.47 15.18 -17.66
CA TYR A 54 -12.43 15.88 -16.93
C TYR A 54 -11.76 14.98 -15.89
N LEU A 55 -10.50 15.30 -15.61
CA LEU A 55 -9.69 14.69 -14.57
C LEU A 55 -9.50 15.69 -13.44
N ARG A 56 -9.66 15.25 -12.19
CA ARG A 56 -9.37 16.03 -10.99
C ARG A 56 -8.26 15.35 -10.20
N HIS A 57 -7.27 16.12 -9.76
CA HIS A 57 -6.22 15.62 -8.87
C HIS A 57 -6.84 14.90 -7.67
N HIS A 58 -6.27 13.75 -7.31
CA HIS A 58 -6.77 12.95 -6.22
C HIS A 58 -5.65 12.54 -5.25
N LEU A 59 -4.72 11.72 -5.73
CA LEU A 59 -3.59 11.24 -4.94
C LEU A 59 -2.30 11.38 -5.74
N LYS A 60 -1.19 11.43 -5.03
CA LYS A 60 0.17 11.29 -5.57
C LYS A 60 0.88 10.24 -4.74
N TYR A 61 1.47 9.26 -5.41
CA TYR A 61 2.32 8.25 -4.79
C TYR A 61 3.77 8.54 -5.12
N ARG A 62 4.65 8.31 -4.13
CA ARG A 62 6.09 8.28 -4.34
C ARG A 62 6.59 6.93 -3.81
N CYS A 63 7.15 6.15 -4.71
CA CYS A 63 7.51 4.75 -4.47
C CYS A 63 9.03 4.59 -4.55
N THR A 64 9.57 3.78 -3.64
CA THR A 64 10.96 3.29 -3.71
C THR A 64 10.94 1.77 -3.77
N TYR A 65 11.97 1.20 -4.39
CA TYR A 65 12.08 -0.24 -4.62
C TYR A 65 13.47 -0.72 -4.25
N ASP A 66 13.59 -2.01 -3.96
CA ASP A 66 14.88 -2.67 -3.83
C ASP A 66 15.45 -3.09 -5.19
N ASP A 67 16.67 -3.65 -5.18
CA ASP A 67 17.36 -4.11 -6.39
C ASP A 67 16.62 -5.23 -7.15
N ALA A 68 15.68 -5.92 -6.48
CA ALA A 68 14.81 -6.92 -7.09
C ALA A 68 13.48 -6.33 -7.59
N HIS A 69 13.36 -5.00 -7.64
CA HIS A 69 12.16 -4.26 -8.00
C HIS A 69 10.94 -4.56 -7.10
N ARG A 70 11.17 -4.92 -5.84
CA ARG A 70 10.09 -5.06 -4.84
C ARG A 70 9.88 -3.72 -4.15
N LEU A 71 8.62 -3.36 -3.93
CA LEU A 71 8.25 -2.09 -3.30
C LEU A 71 8.78 -2.04 -1.86
N LEU A 72 9.56 -1.02 -1.51
CA LEU A 72 10.08 -0.81 -0.15
C LEU A 72 9.25 0.21 0.62
N ALA A 73 8.89 1.31 -0.03
CA ALA A 73 8.03 2.32 0.56
C ALA A 73 7.09 2.91 -0.49
N ARG A 74 5.90 3.30 -0.03
CA ARG A 74 4.93 4.09 -0.79
C ARG A 74 4.45 5.24 0.08
N GLU A 75 4.98 6.43 -0.19
CA GLU A 75 4.45 7.67 0.35
C GLU A 75 3.15 8.02 -0.39
N VAL A 76 2.10 8.35 0.37
CA VAL A 76 0.80 8.78 -0.16
C VAL A 76 0.54 10.22 0.22
N LEU A 77 0.44 11.07 -0.80
CA LEU A 77 0.02 12.45 -0.68
C LEU A 77 -1.41 12.62 -1.24
N ARG A 78 -2.21 13.44 -0.57
CA ARG A 78 -3.59 13.76 -0.98
C ARG A 78 -3.65 15.18 -1.52
N TRP A 79 -4.39 15.37 -2.61
CA TRP A 79 -4.64 16.70 -3.16
C TRP A 79 -5.47 17.54 -2.19
N ASP A 80 -4.95 18.71 -1.79
CA ASP A 80 -5.67 19.76 -1.10
C ASP A 80 -6.16 20.78 -2.13
N ALA A 81 -7.47 20.81 -2.36
CA ALA A 81 -8.07 21.70 -3.36
C ALA A 81 -8.03 23.19 -2.97
N ASN A 82 -7.91 23.52 -1.67
CA ASN A 82 -7.83 24.90 -1.21
C ASN A 82 -6.42 25.46 -1.43
N LEU A 83 -5.40 24.66 -1.09
CA LEU A 83 -4.00 25.04 -1.26
C LEU A 83 -3.49 24.80 -2.69
N GLN A 84 -4.24 24.06 -3.50
CA GLN A 84 -3.83 23.61 -4.83
C GLN A 84 -2.49 22.88 -4.82
N ASP A 85 -2.30 22.01 -3.82
CA ASP A 85 -1.06 21.25 -3.64
C ASP A 85 -1.31 19.87 -3.03
N TYR A 86 -0.36 18.96 -3.21
CA TYR A 86 -0.37 17.64 -2.59
C TYR A 86 0.21 17.71 -1.18
N ARG A 87 -0.57 17.24 -0.20
CA ARG A 87 -0.19 17.22 1.21
C ARG A 87 0.09 15.79 1.67
N PRO A 88 1.14 15.57 2.50
CA PRO A 88 1.39 14.29 3.15
C PRO A 88 0.14 13.73 3.83
N ALA A 89 -0.09 12.42 3.68
CA ALA A 89 -1.20 11.74 4.36
C ALA A 89 -0.69 10.56 5.20
N TYR A 90 -0.04 9.59 4.56
CA TYR A 90 0.58 8.44 5.24
C TYR A 90 1.64 7.81 4.32
N ALA A 91 2.50 6.98 4.90
CA ALA A 91 3.47 6.15 4.19
C ALA A 91 3.26 4.68 4.54
N LEU A 92 3.42 3.81 3.55
CA LEU A 92 3.45 2.36 3.71
C LEU A 92 4.89 1.88 3.59
N HIS A 93 5.36 1.10 4.56
CA HIS A 93 6.69 0.49 4.57
C HIS A 93 6.57 -1.01 4.46
N TYR A 94 7.36 -1.61 3.56
CA TYR A 94 7.31 -3.03 3.23
C TYR A 94 8.61 -3.69 3.67
N THR A 95 8.49 -4.71 4.51
CA THR A 95 9.60 -5.53 4.99
C THR A 95 9.41 -6.96 4.52
N TYR A 96 10.46 -7.53 3.92
CA TYR A 96 10.47 -8.89 3.38
C TYR A 96 11.37 -9.78 4.24
N ALA A 97 10.79 -10.83 4.83
CA ALA A 97 11.54 -11.82 5.60
C ALA A 97 12.08 -12.95 4.70
N ALA A 98 13.03 -13.72 5.24
CA ALA A 98 13.66 -14.83 4.52
C ALA A 98 12.70 -16.00 4.22
N ASP A 99 11.63 -16.13 5.01
CA ASP A 99 10.56 -17.12 4.83
C ASP A 99 9.45 -16.63 3.88
N ALA A 100 9.73 -15.55 3.13
CA ALA A 100 8.80 -14.86 2.24
C ALA A 100 7.57 -14.23 2.93
N THR A 101 7.58 -14.11 4.26
CA THR A 101 6.62 -13.26 4.98
C THR A 101 6.83 -11.80 4.59
N VAL A 102 5.74 -11.08 4.32
CA VAL A 102 5.76 -9.64 4.06
C VAL A 102 4.98 -8.89 5.13
N THR A 103 5.65 -7.95 5.76
CA THR A 103 5.04 -7.02 6.70
C THR A 103 4.88 -5.66 6.05
N ILE A 104 3.67 -5.09 6.13
CA ILE A 104 3.35 -3.74 5.70
C ILE A 104 2.98 -2.92 6.93
N GLU A 105 3.69 -1.82 7.14
CA GLU A 105 3.44 -0.88 8.24
C GLU A 105 2.97 0.46 7.69
N CYS A 106 1.91 1.02 8.30
CA CYS A 106 1.34 2.29 7.91
C CYS A 106 1.62 3.35 8.98
N ALA A 107 2.45 4.32 8.61
CA ALA A 107 2.74 5.49 9.43
C ALA A 107 2.00 6.71 8.87
N ARG A 108 1.19 7.37 9.68
CA ARG A 108 0.50 8.60 9.29
C ARG A 108 1.45 9.79 9.41
N TRP A 109 1.14 10.84 8.65
CA TRP A 109 1.88 12.09 8.73
C TRP A 109 1.63 12.78 10.07
N ASP A 110 2.70 13.03 10.81
CA ASP A 110 2.73 13.89 11.98
C ASP A 110 3.11 15.32 11.55
N ALA A 111 2.20 16.26 11.80
CA ALA A 111 2.40 17.65 11.42
C ALA A 111 3.34 18.42 12.37
N GLU A 112 3.51 17.98 13.60
CA GLU A 112 4.44 18.56 14.56
C GLU A 112 5.87 18.12 14.24
N GLU A 113 6.08 16.83 14.02
CA GLU A 113 7.39 16.25 13.70
C GLU A 113 7.79 16.40 12.22
N GLN A 114 6.84 16.78 11.36
CA GLN A 114 7.02 16.87 9.90
C GLN A 114 7.58 15.56 9.32
N ALA A 115 7.07 14.43 9.81
CA ALA A 115 7.55 13.09 9.47
C ALA A 115 6.42 12.06 9.53
N TYR A 116 6.66 10.88 8.94
CA TYR A 116 5.73 9.74 9.02
C TYR A 116 6.10 8.87 10.23
N THR A 117 5.71 9.30 11.43
CA THR A 117 6.08 8.67 12.70
C THR A 117 4.92 8.03 13.43
N ASP A 118 3.69 8.41 13.08
CA ASP A 118 2.46 7.90 13.72
C ASP A 118 2.09 6.51 13.20
N LEU A 119 2.77 5.47 13.70
CA LEU A 119 2.58 4.08 13.32
C LEU A 119 1.29 3.52 13.93
N ARG A 120 0.28 3.26 13.09
CA ARG A 120 -1.08 2.94 13.57
C ARG A 120 -1.59 1.57 13.22
N GLU A 121 -1.14 1.05 12.09
CA GLU A 121 -1.73 -0.14 11.52
C GLU A 121 -0.65 -0.96 10.81
N ARG A 122 -0.78 -2.27 10.87
CA ARG A 122 0.15 -3.23 10.29
C ARG A 122 -0.61 -4.36 9.61
N ALA A 123 -0.11 -4.83 8.47
CA ALA A 123 -0.57 -6.04 7.81
C ALA A 123 0.60 -7.03 7.68
N VAL A 124 0.32 -8.32 7.81
CA VAL A 124 1.28 -9.40 7.64
C VAL A 124 0.70 -10.41 6.67
N TYR A 125 1.49 -10.76 5.66
CA TYR A 125 1.19 -11.82 4.70
C TYR A 125 2.20 -12.92 4.89
N THR A 126 1.73 -14.08 5.29
CA THR A 126 2.57 -15.24 5.55
C THR A 126 2.23 -16.31 4.53
N PRO A 127 3.16 -16.71 3.64
CA PRO A 127 2.90 -17.81 2.73
C PRO A 127 2.71 -19.11 3.51
N ASP A 128 1.79 -19.93 3.03
CA ASP A 128 1.57 -21.28 3.55
C ASP A 128 1.63 -22.31 2.41
N ALA A 129 1.45 -23.60 2.72
CA ALA A 129 1.57 -24.67 1.75
C ALA A 129 0.51 -24.62 0.62
N LEU A 130 -0.62 -23.93 0.84
CA LEU A 130 -1.79 -23.93 -0.03
C LEU A 130 -2.16 -22.52 -0.53
N GLY A 131 -1.48 -21.47 -0.07
CA GLY A 131 -1.82 -20.08 -0.32
C GLY A 131 -1.06 -19.13 0.61
N PHE A 132 -1.79 -18.25 1.30
CA PHE A 132 -1.23 -17.37 2.32
C PHE A 132 -2.25 -17.01 3.39
N THR A 133 -1.75 -16.71 4.58
CA THR A 133 -2.52 -16.06 5.65
C THR A 133 -2.31 -14.55 5.58
N TYR A 134 -3.39 -13.79 5.74
CA TYR A 134 -3.41 -12.34 5.83
C TYR A 134 -3.93 -11.92 7.21
N GLN A 135 -3.11 -11.20 7.97
CA GLN A 135 -3.44 -10.68 9.30
C GLN A 135 -3.29 -9.16 9.34
N THR A 136 -4.18 -8.46 10.03
CA THR A 136 -4.01 -7.03 10.34
C THR A 136 -4.03 -6.74 11.81
N TYR A 137 -3.26 -5.73 12.18
CA TYR A 137 -3.11 -5.27 13.55
C TYR A 137 -3.32 -3.76 13.60
N ALA A 138 -3.92 -3.30 14.69
CA ALA A 138 -3.94 -1.89 15.06
C ALA A 138 -3.05 -1.69 16.29
N TYR A 139 -2.30 -0.58 16.30
CA TYR A 139 -1.52 -0.18 17.46
C TYR A 139 -2.45 0.41 18.52
N ASP A 140 -2.30 -0.04 19.76
CA ASP A 140 -3.03 0.45 20.91
C ASP A 140 -2.08 1.25 21.81
N ASP A 141 -2.31 2.56 21.85
CA ASP A 141 -1.51 3.49 22.65
C ASP A 141 -1.67 3.24 24.16
N GLU A 142 -2.81 2.69 24.60
CA GLU A 142 -3.09 2.48 26.03
C GLU A 142 -2.31 1.30 26.59
N SER A 143 -2.21 0.22 25.80
CA SER A 143 -1.53 -1.01 26.21
C SER A 143 -0.11 -1.12 25.67
N ASP A 144 0.32 -0.22 24.78
CA ASP A 144 1.62 -0.26 24.08
C ASP A 144 1.83 -1.57 23.30
N THR A 145 0.75 -2.09 22.70
CA THR A 145 0.76 -3.37 21.99
C THR A 145 -0.01 -3.35 20.68
N TRP A 146 0.32 -4.29 19.81
CA TRP A 146 -0.43 -4.55 18.58
C TRP A 146 -1.58 -5.53 18.81
N ASN A 147 -2.80 -5.09 18.53
CA ASN A 147 -4.00 -5.92 18.65
C ASN A 147 -4.43 -6.46 17.29
N LEU A 148 -4.64 -7.78 17.18
CA LEU A 148 -5.18 -8.41 15.97
C LEU A 148 -6.59 -7.89 15.70
N THR A 149 -6.83 -7.45 14.47
CA THR A 149 -8.12 -6.85 14.05
C THR A 149 -8.81 -7.67 12.96
N CYS A 150 -8.05 -8.38 12.13
CA CYS A 150 -8.57 -9.25 11.08
C CYS A 150 -7.57 -10.36 10.79
N GLU A 151 -8.10 -11.52 10.43
CA GLU A 151 -7.34 -12.68 9.94
C GLU A 151 -8.16 -13.36 8.85
N HIS A 152 -7.49 -13.72 7.75
CA HIS A 152 -8.09 -14.44 6.65
C HIS A 152 -7.06 -15.38 6.01
N GLU A 153 -7.47 -16.61 5.73
CA GLU A 153 -6.71 -17.55 4.91
C GLU A 153 -7.17 -17.40 3.46
N VAL A 154 -6.21 -17.20 2.56
CA VAL A 154 -6.47 -17.11 1.12
C VAL A 154 -5.87 -18.33 0.46
N GLU A 155 -6.74 -19.23 0.01
CA GLU A 155 -6.34 -20.38 -0.78
C GLU A 155 -5.87 -19.96 -2.17
N SER A 156 -4.83 -20.63 -2.65
CA SER A 156 -4.36 -20.44 -4.02
C SER A 156 -5.48 -20.82 -5.00
N PRO A 157 -5.86 -19.94 -5.95
CA PRO A 157 -6.90 -20.25 -6.93
C PRO A 157 -6.55 -21.44 -7.84
N LEU A 158 -5.30 -21.91 -7.82
CA LEU A 158 -4.87 -23.13 -8.53
C LEU A 158 -5.27 -24.44 -7.83
N LEU A 159 -5.77 -24.39 -6.59
CA LEU A 159 -6.21 -25.54 -5.81
C LEU A 159 -7.73 -25.60 -5.60
N ALA A 160 -8.45 -24.51 -5.88
CA ALA A 160 -9.90 -24.41 -5.69
C ALA A 160 -10.72 -25.31 -6.64
N ASP A 161 -10.10 -25.84 -7.70
CA ASP A 161 -10.74 -26.70 -8.72
C ASP A 161 -10.31 -28.19 -8.64
N LYS A 162 -9.84 -28.68 -7.48
CA LYS A 162 -9.53 -30.11 -7.28
C LYS A 162 -10.50 -30.83 -6.36
#